data_AF-A0A815NWJ0-F1
#
_entry.id   AF-A0A815NWJ0-F1
#
_cell.length_a   1.000
_cell.length_b   1.000
_cell.length_c   1.000
_cell.angle_alpha   90.00
_cell.angle_beta   90.00
_cell.angle_gamma   90.00
#
_symmetry.space_group_name_H-M   'P 1'
#
loop_
_entity.id
_entity.type
_entity.pdbx_description
1 polymer ?
#
loop_
_entity_poly.entity_id
_entity_poly.type
_entity_poly.pdbx_seq_one_letter_code
_entity_poly.pdbx_strand_id
1 'polypeptide(L)'
;MPYVTLPVSHQNVTLYYEVHGSGPIKILFIMGLWTEGRSWKYQTDYFSTQSYYQCVTYDNRGCGRSSAPKTLEYTTTQMAKDALTLIEHLHWNQCHVVGFSLGGMIAQELALLAPRKILSLTLIATHAGGLISRPPFAALRFFLQWFLIRNKDQLVKNMLRVFYGKKTLNDPEKRQQFYNDWWEKMEIRVPLSVIGAFGQILAVQRHYISYSELLKLRYSNIPCTIMVGAEDQIIHKVNSYMLQTILGCKLVKFELAGHDLISEHAQEINRELLELCESNFAKNYSSHMPMKYEVEVQTLKLCCQHRIHCFTYSCIGFSKGLLIGLILYFGLIQNLTVSEQMNAKLFTHCVMFIGCLSGLHRTVSCIFNAFQARRFAQRHQVFLGPAASSHIKNALLNECGLEFPTLSIICFTSFLSLLWWTKLYA
;
A
#
# COMPACT_ATOMS: atom_id res chain seq x y z
N MET A 1 -25.14 2.44 3.32
CA MET A 1 -25.14 2.21 4.79
C MET A 1 -24.04 1.19 5.08
N PRO A 2 -23.30 1.26 6.21
CA PRO A 2 -22.13 0.42 6.48
C PRO A 2 -22.50 -1.03 6.87
N TYR A 3 -23.55 -1.58 6.27
CA TYR A 3 -24.05 -2.93 6.53
C TYR A 3 -24.34 -3.62 5.22
N VAL A 4 -23.92 -4.88 5.12
CA VAL A 4 -24.35 -5.80 4.07
C VAL A 4 -25.03 -6.99 4.71
N THR A 5 -26.25 -7.31 4.27
CA THR A 5 -26.96 -8.51 4.69
C THR A 5 -26.71 -9.61 3.67
N LEU A 6 -26.02 -10.65 4.10
CA LEU A 6 -25.69 -11.81 3.28
C LEU A 6 -26.80 -12.85 3.37
N PRO A 7 -27.39 -13.29 2.25
CA PRO A 7 -28.28 -14.44 2.24
C PRO A 7 -27.44 -15.70 2.46
N VAL A 8 -27.55 -16.32 3.64
CA VAL A 8 -26.98 -17.64 3.91
C VAL A 8 -28.14 -18.65 3.98
N SER A 9 -27.93 -19.88 3.52
CA SER A 9 -28.96 -20.89 3.26
C SER A 9 -29.91 -21.19 4.42
N HIS A 10 -29.59 -20.78 5.66
CA HIS A 10 -30.41 -21.06 6.84
C HIS A 10 -30.70 -19.86 7.76
N GLN A 11 -29.91 -18.77 7.75
CA GLN A 11 -30.21 -17.47 8.39
C GLN A 11 -29.37 -16.34 7.77
N ASN A 12 -29.96 -15.16 7.53
CA ASN A 12 -29.23 -14.00 7.03
C ASN A 12 -28.15 -13.55 8.05
N VAL A 13 -26.92 -13.34 7.59
CA VAL A 13 -25.84 -12.76 8.39
C VAL A 13 -25.63 -11.32 7.93
N THR A 14 -25.71 -10.37 8.86
CA THR A 14 -25.46 -8.97 8.56
C THR A 14 -24.06 -8.62 9.02
N LEU A 15 -23.21 -8.22 8.09
CA LEU A 15 -21.86 -7.76 8.37
C LEU A 15 -21.82 -6.23 8.43
N TYR A 16 -21.23 -5.71 9.49
CA TYR A 16 -20.83 -4.31 9.55
C TYR A 16 -19.46 -4.14 8.88
N TYR A 17 -19.31 -3.12 8.04
CA TYR A 17 -18.05 -2.80 7.37
C TYR A 17 -17.80 -1.30 7.29
N GLU A 18 -16.54 -0.91 7.28
CA GLU A 18 -16.10 0.47 7.10
C GLU A 18 -15.22 0.56 5.84
N VAL A 19 -15.41 1.62 5.05
CA VAL A 19 -14.63 1.91 3.84
C VAL A 19 -13.78 3.14 4.11
N HIS A 20 -12.48 3.06 3.84
CA HIS A 20 -11.53 4.15 4.01
C HIS A 20 -10.79 4.40 2.68
N GLY A 21 -10.79 5.65 2.21
CA GLY A 21 -10.25 6.00 0.91
C GLY A 21 -11.15 5.58 -0.27
N SER A 22 -10.73 5.94 -1.48
CA SER A 22 -11.52 5.76 -2.72
C SER A 22 -10.68 5.31 -3.92
N GLY A 23 -9.40 5.00 -3.71
CA GLY A 23 -8.49 4.69 -4.79
C GLY A 23 -8.72 3.32 -5.46
N PRO A 24 -8.09 3.09 -6.63
CA PRO A 24 -8.26 1.88 -7.41
C PRO A 24 -7.68 0.61 -6.76
N ILE A 25 -6.66 0.73 -5.91
CA ILE A 25 -6.02 -0.42 -5.24
C ILE A 25 -6.85 -0.81 -4.02
N LYS A 26 -7.37 -2.03 -4.02
CA LYS A 26 -8.32 -2.51 -3.00
C LYS A 26 -7.60 -3.36 -1.96
N ILE A 27 -7.81 -3.06 -0.68
CA ILE A 27 -7.26 -3.83 0.45
C ILE A 27 -8.41 -4.25 1.37
N LEU A 28 -8.55 -5.55 1.59
CA LEU A 28 -9.46 -6.11 2.59
C LEU A 28 -8.67 -6.51 3.83
N PHE A 29 -9.04 -5.94 4.97
CA PHE A 29 -8.47 -6.25 6.27
C PHE A 29 -9.40 -7.13 7.10
N ILE A 30 -8.91 -8.31 7.51
CA ILE A 30 -9.66 -9.30 8.28
C ILE A 30 -9.09 -9.40 9.70
N MET A 31 -9.90 -9.01 10.69
CA MET A 31 -9.49 -8.94 12.08
C MET A 31 -9.49 -10.29 12.81
N GLY A 32 -8.79 -10.36 13.93
CA GLY A 32 -8.67 -11.52 14.80
C GLY A 32 -9.87 -11.78 15.72
N LEU A 33 -9.72 -12.80 16.58
CA LEU A 33 -10.71 -13.26 17.52
C LEU A 33 -11.21 -12.12 18.43
N TRP A 34 -12.53 -11.98 18.56
CA TRP A 34 -13.22 -11.06 19.49
C TRP A 34 -12.87 -9.57 19.34
N THR A 35 -12.27 -9.21 18.23
CA THR A 35 -11.80 -7.85 17.96
C THR A 35 -12.51 -7.29 16.74
N GLU A 36 -12.90 -6.01 16.82
CA GLU A 36 -13.63 -5.29 15.78
C GLU A 36 -12.69 -4.79 14.67
N GLY A 37 -13.23 -4.63 13.46
CA GLY A 37 -12.49 -4.19 12.27
C GLY A 37 -11.74 -2.87 12.46
N ARG A 38 -12.29 -1.95 13.28
CA ARG A 38 -11.66 -0.69 13.69
C ARG A 38 -10.28 -0.83 14.35
N SER A 39 -9.91 -2.01 14.83
CA SER A 39 -8.58 -2.22 15.40
C SER A 39 -7.47 -2.15 14.34
N TRP A 40 -7.83 -2.15 13.05
CA TRP A 40 -6.93 -1.83 11.93
C TRP A 40 -6.64 -0.33 11.75
N LYS A 41 -7.04 0.55 12.70
CA LYS A 41 -6.94 2.02 12.55
C LYS A 41 -5.58 2.50 12.04
N TYR A 42 -4.48 1.97 12.54
CA TYR A 42 -3.14 2.42 12.14
C TYR A 42 -2.84 2.12 10.66
N GLN A 43 -3.41 1.04 10.12
CA GLN A 43 -3.29 0.68 8.71
C GLN A 43 -4.28 1.52 7.89
N THR A 44 -5.55 1.58 8.28
CA THR A 44 -6.58 2.32 7.53
C THR A 44 -6.29 3.81 7.48
N ASP A 45 -5.83 4.43 8.57
CA ASP A 45 -5.48 5.85 8.62
C ASP A 45 -4.28 6.14 7.69
N TYR A 46 -3.28 5.26 7.67
CA TYR A 46 -2.14 5.40 6.77
C TYR A 46 -2.56 5.28 5.30
N PHE A 47 -3.22 4.19 4.92
CA PHE A 47 -3.56 3.95 3.51
C PHE A 47 -4.65 4.88 2.99
N SER A 48 -5.59 5.34 3.82
CA SER A 48 -6.66 6.24 3.39
C SER A 48 -6.19 7.66 3.06
N THR A 49 -5.04 8.08 3.59
CA THR A 49 -4.40 9.35 3.18
C THR A 49 -3.78 9.29 1.79
N GLN A 50 -3.61 8.09 1.24
CA GLN A 50 -3.02 7.87 -0.07
C GLN A 50 -4.12 7.72 -1.13
N SER A 51 -4.08 8.57 -2.16
CA SER A 51 -5.13 8.67 -3.19
C SER A 51 -5.36 7.38 -4.00
N TYR A 52 -4.41 6.45 -3.98
CA TYR A 52 -4.46 5.23 -4.77
C TYR A 52 -5.14 4.05 -4.06
N TYR A 53 -5.41 4.15 -2.76
CA TYR A 53 -5.91 3.03 -1.97
C TYR A 53 -7.37 3.21 -1.54
N GLN A 54 -8.07 2.09 -1.50
CA GLN A 54 -9.34 1.93 -0.80
C GLN A 54 -9.24 0.69 0.09
N CYS A 55 -9.38 0.92 1.39
CA CYS A 55 -9.31 -0.11 2.41
C CYS A 55 -10.71 -0.41 2.93
N VAL A 56 -11.00 -1.69 3.15
CA VAL A 56 -12.21 -2.13 3.82
C VAL A 56 -11.85 -2.97 5.03
N THR A 57 -12.45 -2.62 6.16
CA THR A 57 -12.48 -3.46 7.37
C THR A 57 -13.91 -3.91 7.60
N TYR A 58 -14.09 -5.04 8.27
CA TYR A 58 -15.41 -5.49 8.68
C TYR A 58 -15.34 -6.23 10.01
N ASP A 59 -16.47 -6.28 10.70
CA ASP A 59 -16.62 -7.07 11.91
C ASP A 59 -16.99 -8.51 11.50
N ASN A 60 -16.20 -9.49 11.93
CA ASN A 60 -16.51 -10.89 11.71
C ASN A 60 -17.86 -11.28 12.35
N ARG A 61 -18.60 -12.22 11.76
CA ARG A 61 -19.81 -12.79 12.38
C ARG A 61 -19.59 -13.11 13.86
N GLY A 62 -20.57 -12.78 14.69
CA GLY A 62 -20.48 -13.00 16.14
C GLY A 62 -19.62 -11.99 16.92
N CYS A 63 -19.11 -10.94 16.28
CA CYS A 63 -18.30 -9.91 16.92
C CYS A 63 -18.72 -8.52 16.46
N GLY A 64 -18.47 -7.51 17.31
CA GLY A 64 -18.71 -6.11 16.99
C GLY A 64 -20.17 -5.84 16.65
N ARG A 65 -20.37 -5.09 15.57
CA ARG A 65 -21.69 -4.67 15.06
C ARG A 65 -22.29 -5.67 14.08
N SER A 66 -21.58 -6.74 13.74
CA SER A 66 -22.09 -7.82 12.90
C SER A 66 -23.02 -8.74 13.68
N SER A 67 -23.97 -9.36 12.99
CA SER A 67 -24.90 -10.28 13.62
C SER A 67 -24.20 -11.54 14.15
N ALA A 68 -24.79 -12.13 15.19
CA ALA A 68 -24.35 -13.38 15.80
C ALA A 68 -25.42 -14.46 15.55
N PRO A 69 -25.44 -15.09 14.36
CA PRO A 69 -26.42 -16.13 14.05
C PRO A 69 -26.38 -17.25 15.08
N LYS A 70 -27.55 -17.82 15.40
CA LYS A 70 -27.70 -18.88 16.41
C LYS A 70 -27.22 -20.25 15.91
N THR A 71 -27.01 -20.39 14.61
CA THR A 71 -26.52 -21.64 14.00
C THR A 71 -25.05 -21.86 14.34
N LEU A 72 -24.64 -23.13 14.52
CA LEU A 72 -23.26 -23.52 14.80
C LEU A 72 -22.34 -23.42 13.57
N GLU A 73 -22.70 -22.63 12.55
CA GLU A 73 -21.94 -22.43 11.31
C GLU A 73 -20.80 -21.42 11.52
N TYR A 74 -20.06 -21.57 12.60
CA TYR A 74 -18.82 -20.85 12.85
C TYR A 74 -17.66 -21.75 12.45
N THR A 75 -17.27 -21.64 11.18
CA THR A 75 -16.05 -22.22 10.62
C THR A 75 -15.29 -21.14 9.88
N THR A 76 -13.97 -21.27 9.79
CA THR A 76 -13.13 -20.35 9.01
C THR A 76 -13.52 -20.32 7.54
N THR A 77 -13.90 -21.46 6.97
CA THR A 77 -14.46 -21.54 5.61
C THR A 77 -15.74 -20.72 5.46
N GLN A 78 -16.66 -20.76 6.42
CA GLN A 78 -17.90 -19.99 6.35
C GLN A 78 -17.62 -18.49 6.53
N MET A 79 -16.68 -18.11 7.39
CA MET A 79 -16.22 -16.72 7.54
C MET A 79 -15.47 -16.22 6.30
N ALA A 80 -14.84 -17.10 5.53
CA ALA A 80 -14.24 -16.75 4.24
C ALA A 80 -15.29 -16.53 3.14
N LYS A 81 -16.38 -17.30 3.15
CA LYS A 81 -17.54 -17.04 2.29
C LYS A 81 -18.15 -15.67 2.58
N ASP A 82 -18.26 -15.30 3.85
CA ASP A 82 -18.71 -13.97 4.26
C ASP A 82 -17.83 -12.85 3.67
N ALA A 83 -16.51 -13.00 3.79
CA ALA A 83 -15.55 -12.07 3.21
C ALA A 83 -15.69 -11.98 1.68
N LEU A 84 -15.87 -13.12 1.00
CA LEU A 84 -16.08 -13.17 -0.44
C LEU A 84 -17.37 -12.43 -0.84
N THR A 85 -18.47 -12.64 -0.13
CA THR A 85 -19.71 -11.93 -0.44
C THR A 85 -19.58 -10.42 -0.19
N LEU A 86 -18.81 -9.99 0.81
CA LEU A 86 -18.50 -8.57 0.99
C LEU A 86 -17.69 -8.01 -0.20
N ILE A 87 -16.67 -8.73 -0.68
CA ILE A 87 -15.91 -8.35 -1.90
C ILE A 87 -16.85 -8.19 -3.11
N GLU A 88 -17.78 -9.13 -3.29
CA GLU A 88 -18.75 -9.11 -4.38
C GLU A 88 -19.76 -7.96 -4.25
N HIS A 89 -20.26 -7.71 -3.04
CA HIS A 89 -21.15 -6.60 -2.74
C HIS A 89 -20.50 -5.24 -3.03
N LEU A 90 -19.20 -5.11 -2.76
CA LEU A 90 -18.42 -3.91 -3.07
C LEU A 90 -18.04 -3.80 -4.55
N HIS A 91 -18.43 -4.79 -5.37
CA HIS A 91 -18.08 -4.90 -6.78
C HIS A 91 -16.56 -4.89 -7.03
N TRP A 92 -15.80 -5.48 -6.11
CA TRP A 92 -14.35 -5.59 -6.27
C TRP A 92 -14.01 -6.78 -7.17
N ASN A 93 -13.27 -6.49 -8.25
CA ASN A 93 -12.76 -7.50 -9.16
C ASN A 93 -11.68 -8.33 -8.49
N GLN A 94 -10.67 -7.66 -7.91
CA GLN A 94 -9.60 -8.27 -7.14
C GLN A 94 -9.18 -7.33 -6.00
N CYS A 95 -8.61 -7.87 -4.93
CA CYS A 95 -8.07 -7.10 -3.81
C CYS A 95 -6.86 -7.78 -3.17
N HIS A 96 -6.07 -6.99 -2.45
CA HIS A 96 -5.08 -7.48 -1.49
C HIS A 96 -5.81 -7.91 -0.21
N VAL A 97 -5.47 -9.07 0.33
CA VAL A 97 -6.07 -9.58 1.58
C VAL A 97 -5.03 -9.61 2.67
N VAL A 98 -5.36 -8.99 3.81
CA VAL A 98 -4.51 -8.94 5.00
C VAL A 98 -5.30 -9.53 6.17
N GLY A 99 -4.82 -10.65 6.70
CA GLY A 99 -5.46 -11.35 7.80
C GLY A 99 -4.60 -11.38 9.05
N PHE A 100 -5.17 -10.97 10.20
CA PHE A 100 -4.52 -11.02 11.51
C PHE A 100 -5.12 -12.13 12.38
N SER A 101 -4.29 -13.02 12.93
CA SER A 101 -4.72 -14.07 13.85
C SER A 101 -5.81 -14.96 13.25
N LEU A 102 -7.01 -15.04 13.83
CA LEU A 102 -8.19 -15.67 13.21
C LEU A 102 -8.44 -15.14 11.77
N GLY A 103 -8.25 -13.84 11.54
CA GLY A 103 -8.36 -13.26 10.21
C GLY A 103 -7.37 -13.84 9.20
N GLY A 104 -6.18 -14.28 9.64
CA GLY A 104 -5.22 -15.00 8.80
C GLY A 104 -5.68 -16.42 8.44
N MET A 105 -6.44 -17.08 9.31
CA MET A 105 -7.07 -18.38 9.02
C MET A 105 -8.16 -18.22 7.97
N ILE A 106 -8.99 -17.19 8.12
CA ILE A 106 -10.04 -16.81 7.17
C ILE A 106 -9.43 -16.42 5.81
N ALA A 107 -8.32 -15.69 5.82
CA ALA A 107 -7.65 -15.26 4.59
C ALA A 107 -7.09 -16.44 3.78
N GLN A 108 -6.57 -17.48 4.43
CA GLN A 108 -6.12 -18.71 3.77
C GLN A 108 -7.29 -19.43 3.07
N GLU A 109 -8.40 -19.60 3.77
CA GLU A 109 -9.64 -20.19 3.23
C GLU A 109 -10.19 -19.37 2.06
N LEU A 110 -10.18 -18.04 2.17
CA LEU A 110 -10.64 -17.15 1.11
C LEU A 110 -9.77 -17.27 -0.14
N ALA A 111 -8.45 -17.35 0.01
CA ALA A 111 -7.53 -17.53 -1.11
C ALA A 111 -7.68 -18.91 -1.79
N LEU A 112 -8.04 -19.95 -1.04
CA LEU A 112 -8.39 -21.26 -1.59
C LEU A 112 -9.73 -21.24 -2.31
N LEU A 113 -10.72 -20.56 -1.74
CA LEU A 113 -12.08 -20.48 -2.26
C LEU A 113 -12.17 -19.68 -3.56
N ALA A 114 -11.46 -18.54 -3.62
CA ALA A 114 -11.57 -17.58 -4.71
C ALA A 114 -10.21 -17.00 -5.12
N PRO A 115 -9.23 -17.82 -5.56
CA PRO A 115 -7.86 -17.37 -5.84
C PRO A 115 -7.80 -16.25 -6.87
N ARG A 116 -8.72 -16.23 -7.85
CA ARG A 116 -8.81 -15.18 -8.88
C ARG A 116 -9.19 -13.80 -8.33
N LYS A 117 -9.79 -13.73 -7.13
CA LYS A 117 -10.12 -12.47 -6.45
C LYS A 117 -8.94 -11.89 -5.67
N ILE A 118 -7.85 -12.62 -5.49
CA ILE A 118 -6.78 -12.25 -4.55
C ILE A 118 -5.53 -11.80 -5.31
N LEU A 119 -5.16 -10.53 -5.14
CA LEU A 119 -3.92 -9.94 -5.68
C LEU A 119 -2.70 -10.29 -4.85
N SER A 120 -2.83 -10.33 -3.53
CA SER A 120 -1.80 -10.80 -2.62
C SER A 120 -2.41 -11.23 -1.29
N LEU A 121 -1.64 -12.02 -0.53
CA LEU A 121 -2.06 -12.58 0.74
C LEU A 121 -1.04 -12.25 1.85
N THR A 122 -1.44 -11.46 2.84
CA THR A 122 -0.62 -11.21 4.03
C THR A 122 -1.20 -11.93 5.25
N LEU A 123 -0.37 -12.75 5.90
CA LEU A 123 -0.74 -13.58 7.03
C LEU A 123 0.03 -13.13 8.28
N ILE A 124 -0.65 -12.50 9.23
CA ILE A 124 -0.03 -11.91 10.43
C ILE A 124 -0.43 -12.74 11.66
N ALA A 125 0.57 -13.25 12.39
CA ALA A 125 0.39 -13.96 13.66
C ALA A 125 -0.69 -15.05 13.61
N THR A 126 -0.61 -15.98 12.65
CA THR A 126 -1.65 -16.98 12.36
C THR A 126 -1.08 -18.39 12.15
N HIS A 127 -1.96 -19.38 11.89
CA HIS A 127 -1.60 -20.77 11.65
C HIS A 127 -2.51 -21.45 10.62
N ALA A 128 -2.11 -22.61 10.12
CA ALA A 128 -2.93 -23.46 9.23
C ALA A 128 -3.73 -24.55 9.98
N GLY A 129 -3.58 -24.65 11.31
CA GLY A 129 -4.24 -25.68 12.11
C GLY A 129 -3.41 -26.96 12.27
N GLY A 130 -4.01 -27.96 12.93
CA GLY A 130 -3.35 -29.22 13.27
C GLY A 130 -2.71 -29.22 14.67
N LEU A 131 -2.03 -30.31 15.02
CA LEU A 131 -1.55 -30.56 16.40
C LEU A 131 -0.56 -29.49 16.90
N ILE A 132 0.26 -28.94 16.00
CA ILE A 132 1.24 -27.88 16.32
C ILE A 132 0.60 -26.50 16.54
N SER A 133 -0.66 -26.34 16.14
CA SER A 133 -1.41 -25.09 16.25
C SER A 133 -2.23 -25.00 17.54
N ARG A 134 -2.04 -25.94 18.47
CA ARG A 134 -2.66 -25.82 19.80
C ARG A 134 -2.22 -24.54 20.50
N PRO A 135 -3.14 -23.81 21.14
CA PRO A 135 -2.81 -22.55 21.79
C PRO A 135 -1.80 -22.78 22.92
N PRO A 136 -0.80 -21.88 23.09
CA PRO A 136 0.08 -21.88 24.25
C PRO A 136 -0.73 -21.76 25.56
N PHE A 137 -0.13 -22.21 26.67
CA PHE A 137 -0.79 -22.11 27.98
C PHE A 137 -1.13 -20.65 28.36
N ALA A 138 -0.30 -19.68 27.98
CA ALA A 138 -0.57 -18.27 28.18
C ALA A 138 -1.86 -17.81 27.47
N ALA A 139 -2.10 -18.29 26.24
CA ALA A 139 -3.32 -18.04 25.49
C ALA A 139 -4.55 -18.67 26.15
N LEU A 140 -4.46 -19.93 26.59
CA LEU A 140 -5.54 -20.61 27.30
C LEU A 140 -5.91 -19.89 28.60
N ARG A 141 -4.89 -19.50 29.39
CA ARG A 141 -5.07 -18.70 30.60
C ARG A 141 -5.74 -17.36 30.29
N PHE A 142 -5.33 -16.68 29.21
CA PHE A 142 -5.95 -15.44 28.77
C PHE A 142 -7.44 -15.61 28.43
N PHE A 143 -7.79 -16.62 27.64
CA PHE A 143 -9.19 -16.89 27.30
C PHE A 143 -10.05 -17.17 28.53
N LEU A 144 -9.53 -17.91 29.50
CA LEU A 144 -10.22 -18.13 30.77
C LEU A 144 -10.40 -16.80 31.55
N GLN A 145 -9.33 -16.01 31.66
CA GLN A 145 -9.34 -14.73 32.36
C GLN A 145 -10.32 -13.74 31.75
N TRP A 146 -10.49 -13.74 30.43
CA TRP A 146 -11.47 -12.90 29.75
C TRP A 146 -12.91 -13.10 30.27
N PHE A 147 -13.29 -14.34 30.59
CA PHE A 147 -14.63 -14.65 31.11
C PHE A 147 -14.75 -14.44 32.62
N LEU A 148 -13.65 -14.63 33.37
CA LEU A 148 -13.67 -14.60 34.83
C LEU A 148 -13.41 -13.20 35.41
N ILE A 149 -12.53 -12.41 34.79
CA ILE A 149 -12.14 -11.10 35.31
C ILE A 149 -13.21 -10.07 34.98
N ARG A 150 -13.84 -9.53 36.02
CA ARG A 150 -14.82 -8.43 35.91
C ARG A 150 -14.18 -7.04 36.01
N ASN A 151 -12.99 -6.95 36.62
CA ASN A 151 -12.27 -5.69 36.76
C ASN A 151 -11.58 -5.32 35.44
N LYS A 152 -11.98 -4.18 34.85
CA LYS A 152 -11.48 -3.70 33.56
C LYS A 152 -9.97 -3.41 33.57
N ASP A 153 -9.46 -2.71 34.59
CA ASP A 153 -8.04 -2.39 34.74
C ASP A 153 -7.18 -3.67 34.75
N GLN A 154 -7.58 -4.65 35.54
CA GLN A 154 -6.89 -5.93 35.64
C GLN A 154 -6.91 -6.71 34.31
N LEU A 155 -8.03 -6.66 33.58
CA LEU A 155 -8.16 -7.29 32.27
C LEU A 155 -7.23 -6.60 31.25
N VAL A 156 -7.25 -5.27 31.16
CA VAL A 156 -6.37 -4.51 30.26
C VAL A 156 -4.89 -4.76 30.57
N LYS A 157 -4.49 -4.73 31.85
CA LYS A 157 -3.11 -5.08 32.26
C LYS A 157 -2.71 -6.49 31.85
N ASN A 158 -3.64 -7.45 31.89
CA ASN A 158 -3.38 -8.80 31.43
C ASN A 158 -3.28 -8.89 29.90
N MET A 159 -4.11 -8.14 29.17
CA MET A 159 -4.01 -8.02 27.71
C MET A 159 -2.64 -7.48 27.30
N LEU A 160 -2.16 -6.42 27.96
CA LEU A 160 -0.84 -5.86 27.66
C LEU A 160 0.27 -6.90 27.77
N ARG A 161 0.29 -7.65 28.88
CA ARG A 161 1.31 -8.68 29.16
C ARG A 161 1.33 -9.82 28.15
N VAL A 162 0.19 -10.11 27.53
CA VAL A 162 0.02 -11.25 26.62
C VAL A 162 0.18 -10.82 25.16
N PHE A 163 -0.23 -9.60 24.81
CA PHE A 163 -0.27 -9.14 23.43
C PHE A 163 0.96 -8.38 22.98
N TYR A 164 1.74 -7.78 23.86
CA TYR A 164 2.91 -6.97 23.48
C TYR A 164 4.22 -7.63 23.90
N GLY A 165 5.27 -7.37 23.13
CA GLY A 165 6.61 -7.87 23.40
C GLY A 165 7.34 -7.03 24.47
N LYS A 166 8.47 -7.55 24.93
CA LYS A 166 9.28 -6.91 25.99
C LYS A 166 9.73 -5.51 25.62
N LYS A 167 9.99 -5.23 24.34
CA LYS A 167 10.39 -3.88 23.91
C LYS A 167 9.33 -2.85 24.30
N THR A 168 8.06 -3.15 24.04
CA THR A 168 6.93 -2.30 24.41
C THR A 168 6.66 -2.33 25.91
N LEU A 169 6.73 -3.51 26.54
CA LEU A 169 6.46 -3.63 27.97
C LEU A 169 7.50 -2.94 28.85
N ASN A 170 8.75 -2.81 28.39
CA ASN A 170 9.83 -2.14 29.10
C ASN A 170 9.88 -0.63 28.84
N ASP A 171 9.13 -0.14 27.85
CA ASP A 171 8.98 1.28 27.54
C ASP A 171 7.75 1.84 28.29
N PRO A 172 7.93 2.68 29.33
CA PRO A 172 6.80 3.17 30.13
C PRO A 172 5.80 4.00 29.32
N GLU A 173 6.27 4.79 28.35
CA GLU A 173 5.42 5.66 27.53
C GLU A 173 4.57 4.82 26.59
N LYS A 174 5.18 3.88 25.85
CA LYS A 174 4.42 2.98 24.98
C LYS A 174 3.47 2.09 25.74
N ARG A 175 3.90 1.55 26.89
CA ARG A 175 3.03 0.73 27.73
C ARG A 175 1.82 1.53 28.21
N GLN A 176 1.99 2.79 28.60
CA GLN A 176 0.88 3.67 28.99
C GLN A 176 -0.01 4.03 27.80
N GLN A 177 0.57 4.29 26.63
CA GLN A 177 -0.17 4.54 25.41
C GLN A 177 -1.09 3.35 25.06
N PHE A 178 -0.53 2.14 24.97
CA PHE A 178 -1.33 0.96 24.64
C PHE A 178 -2.32 0.58 25.75
N TYR A 179 -2.01 0.89 27.02
CA TYR A 179 -2.99 0.79 28.10
C TYR A 179 -4.22 1.66 27.81
N ASN A 180 -4.00 2.93 27.46
CA ASN A 180 -5.07 3.87 27.15
C ASN A 180 -5.85 3.44 25.90
N ASP A 181 -5.16 3.00 24.85
CA ASP A 181 -5.79 2.50 23.61
C ASP A 181 -6.71 1.30 23.90
N TRP A 182 -6.25 0.34 24.71
CA TRP A 182 -7.09 -0.80 25.11
C TRP A 182 -8.21 -0.41 26.04
N TRP A 183 -7.98 0.55 26.94
CA TRP A 183 -9.01 1.07 27.82
C TRP A 183 -10.17 1.68 27.04
N GLU A 184 -9.86 2.56 26.09
CA GLU A 184 -10.85 3.19 25.20
C GLU A 184 -11.59 2.13 24.36
N LYS A 185 -10.85 1.21 23.72
CA LYS A 185 -11.46 0.09 22.96
C LYS A 185 -12.43 -0.70 23.83
N MET A 186 -12.09 -0.95 25.09
CA MET A 186 -12.95 -1.68 26.03
C MET A 186 -14.17 -0.87 26.50
N GLU A 187 -14.14 0.46 26.43
CA GLU A 187 -15.29 1.32 26.72
C GLU A 187 -16.28 1.39 25.56
N ILE A 188 -15.77 1.48 24.33
CA ILE A 188 -16.60 1.71 23.14
C ILE A 188 -17.01 0.43 22.41
N ARG A 189 -16.45 -0.73 22.80
CA ARG A 189 -16.72 -2.01 22.15
C ARG A 189 -18.20 -2.39 22.22
N VAL A 190 -18.68 -3.07 21.19
CA VAL A 190 -19.94 -3.80 21.32
C VAL A 190 -19.74 -5.01 22.25
N PRO A 191 -20.62 -5.24 23.23
CA PRO A 191 -20.56 -6.43 24.07
C PRO A 191 -20.61 -7.70 23.22
N LEU A 192 -19.70 -8.63 23.51
CA LEU A 192 -19.57 -9.85 22.73
C LEU A 192 -20.78 -10.77 22.98
N SER A 193 -21.47 -11.17 21.91
CA SER A 193 -22.52 -12.19 21.98
C SER A 193 -21.93 -13.49 22.53
N VAL A 194 -22.61 -14.15 23.47
CA VAL A 194 -22.17 -15.46 24.00
C VAL A 194 -22.02 -16.48 22.88
N ILE A 195 -23.00 -16.54 21.97
CA ILE A 195 -22.98 -17.44 20.82
C ILE A 195 -21.82 -17.09 19.89
N GLY A 196 -21.62 -15.80 19.61
CA GLY A 196 -20.52 -15.33 18.76
C GLY A 196 -19.14 -15.63 19.37
N ALA A 197 -19.00 -15.44 20.68
CA ALA A 197 -17.77 -15.68 21.44
C ALA A 197 -17.33 -17.14 21.32
N PHE A 198 -18.22 -18.06 21.68
CA PHE A 198 -17.96 -19.50 21.59
C PHE A 198 -17.87 -19.98 20.15
N GLY A 199 -18.69 -19.43 19.26
CA GLY A 199 -18.64 -19.70 17.82
C GLY A 199 -17.25 -19.43 17.25
N GLN A 200 -16.68 -18.25 17.49
CA GLN A 200 -15.32 -17.94 17.01
C GLN A 200 -14.24 -18.79 17.68
N ILE A 201 -14.35 -19.15 18.97
CA ILE A 201 -13.44 -20.14 19.59
C ILE A 201 -13.49 -21.46 18.83
N LEU A 202 -14.69 -21.99 18.56
CA LEU A 202 -14.86 -23.25 17.85
C LEU A 202 -14.32 -23.16 16.42
N ALA A 203 -14.48 -22.02 15.74
CA ALA A 203 -13.92 -21.78 14.42
C ALA A 203 -12.38 -21.87 14.44
N VAL A 204 -11.73 -21.23 15.41
CA VAL A 204 -10.27 -21.31 15.61
C VAL A 204 -9.84 -22.75 15.91
N GLN A 205 -10.50 -23.42 16.85
CA GLN A 205 -10.13 -24.77 17.28
C GLN A 205 -10.30 -25.82 16.18
N ARG A 206 -11.28 -25.64 15.30
CA ARG A 206 -11.57 -26.54 14.18
C ARG A 206 -10.87 -26.16 12.89
N HIS A 207 -10.21 -25.00 12.84
CA HIS A 207 -9.50 -24.57 11.65
C HIS A 207 -8.40 -25.57 11.28
N TYR A 208 -8.42 -25.99 10.01
CA TYR A 208 -7.41 -26.87 9.46
C TYR A 208 -7.36 -26.71 7.94
N ILE A 209 -6.20 -26.34 7.42
CA ILE A 209 -5.87 -26.42 6.00
C ILE A 209 -4.87 -27.57 5.82
N SER A 210 -5.21 -28.52 4.96
CA SER A 210 -4.33 -29.65 4.68
C SER A 210 -3.04 -29.21 4.00
N TYR A 211 -1.98 -30.03 4.12
CA TYR A 211 -0.73 -29.81 3.39
C TYR A 211 -0.96 -29.68 1.87
N SER A 212 -1.83 -30.51 1.30
CA SER A 212 -2.19 -30.44 -0.12
C SER A 212 -2.87 -29.12 -0.51
N GLU A 213 -3.69 -28.54 0.36
CA GLU A 213 -4.33 -27.25 0.11
C GLU A 213 -3.34 -26.09 0.25
N LEU A 214 -2.44 -26.14 1.23
CA LEU A 214 -1.34 -25.18 1.32
C LEU A 214 -0.45 -25.22 0.06
N LEU A 215 -0.21 -26.40 -0.52
CA LEU A 215 0.47 -26.51 -1.81
C LEU A 215 -0.35 -25.89 -2.96
N LYS A 216 -1.68 -26.01 -2.97
CA LYS A 216 -2.51 -25.28 -3.94
C LYS A 216 -2.30 -23.77 -3.82
N LEU A 217 -2.22 -23.24 -2.59
CA LEU A 217 -1.91 -21.82 -2.38
C LEU A 217 -0.51 -21.47 -2.89
N ARG A 218 0.51 -22.29 -2.61
CA ARG A 218 1.87 -22.10 -3.12
C ARG A 218 1.89 -21.99 -4.66
N TYR A 219 1.18 -22.89 -5.33
CA TYR A 219 1.14 -22.95 -6.80
C TYR A 219 0.10 -22.02 -7.45
N SER A 220 -0.67 -21.28 -6.66
CA SER A 220 -1.64 -20.29 -7.15
C SER A 220 -1.00 -19.03 -7.74
N ASN A 221 0.31 -18.86 -7.56
CA ASN A 221 1.09 -17.65 -7.90
C ASN A 221 0.63 -16.36 -7.18
N ILE A 222 -0.24 -16.46 -6.17
CA ILE A 222 -0.60 -15.32 -5.32
C ILE A 222 0.62 -14.94 -4.48
N PRO A 223 1.17 -13.71 -4.61
CA PRO A 223 2.26 -13.25 -3.75
C PRO A 223 1.82 -13.25 -2.29
N CYS A 224 2.64 -13.87 -1.44
CA CYS A 224 2.33 -14.03 -0.03
C CYS A 224 3.45 -13.46 0.85
N THR A 225 3.06 -12.87 1.99
CA THR A 225 3.97 -12.46 3.06
C THR A 225 3.43 -12.95 4.39
N ILE A 226 4.31 -13.53 5.22
CA ILE A 226 3.99 -13.93 6.59
C ILE A 226 4.71 -13.01 7.56
N MET A 227 4.01 -12.59 8.61
CA MET A 227 4.52 -11.67 9.63
C MET A 227 4.31 -12.28 11.02
N VAL A 228 5.34 -12.26 11.87
CA VAL A 228 5.30 -12.91 13.19
C VAL A 228 6.12 -12.17 14.24
N GLY A 229 5.59 -12.09 15.45
CA GLY A 229 6.29 -11.60 16.64
C GLY A 229 7.11 -12.71 17.29
N ALA A 230 8.37 -12.46 17.60
CA ALA A 230 9.25 -13.45 18.19
C ALA A 230 8.82 -13.89 19.61
N GLU A 231 8.05 -13.05 20.30
CA GLU A 231 7.54 -13.22 21.67
C GLU A 231 6.01 -13.36 21.73
N ASP A 232 5.36 -13.73 20.62
CA ASP A 232 3.93 -14.01 20.56
C ASP A 232 3.54 -15.13 21.55
N GLN A 233 2.67 -14.80 22.51
CA GLN A 233 2.15 -15.71 23.53
C GLN A 233 0.78 -16.31 23.19
N ILE A 234 0.16 -15.88 22.09
CA ILE A 234 -1.15 -16.34 21.62
C ILE A 234 -1.01 -17.39 20.53
N ILE A 235 -0.14 -17.16 19.54
CA ILE A 235 0.12 -18.10 18.44
C ILE A 235 1.60 -18.48 18.45
N HIS A 236 1.88 -19.78 18.54
CA HIS A 236 3.25 -20.25 18.55
C HIS A 236 3.94 -19.94 17.21
N LYS A 237 5.04 -19.19 17.23
CA LYS A 237 5.76 -18.73 16.02
C LYS A 237 6.19 -19.82 15.04
N VAL A 238 6.31 -21.06 15.51
CA VAL A 238 6.57 -22.25 14.67
C VAL A 238 5.51 -22.40 13.58
N ASN A 239 4.26 -21.99 13.84
CA ASN A 239 3.20 -22.00 12.82
C ASN A 239 3.55 -21.11 11.62
N SER A 240 4.10 -19.91 11.86
CA SER A 240 4.57 -19.01 10.81
C SER A 240 5.76 -19.56 10.04
N TYR A 241 6.67 -20.30 10.71
CA TYR A 241 7.81 -20.94 10.05
C TYR A 241 7.37 -22.11 9.17
N MET A 242 6.42 -22.91 9.65
CA MET A 242 5.81 -23.98 8.87
C MET A 242 5.07 -23.41 7.64
N LEU A 243 4.22 -22.41 7.84
CA LEU A 243 3.54 -21.72 6.73
C LEU A 243 4.55 -21.18 5.70
N GLN A 244 5.61 -20.52 6.16
CA GLN A 244 6.63 -19.99 5.25
C GLN A 244 7.34 -21.10 4.47
N THR A 245 7.68 -22.21 5.13
CA THR A 245 8.35 -23.34 4.48
C THR A 245 7.46 -23.95 3.40
N ILE A 246 6.18 -24.13 3.68
CA ILE A 246 5.24 -24.74 2.73
C ILE A 246 4.89 -23.78 1.60
N LEU A 247 4.55 -22.53 1.91
CA LEU A 247 4.15 -21.52 0.92
C LEU A 247 5.35 -20.94 0.14
N GLY A 248 6.58 -21.11 0.64
CA GLY A 248 7.80 -20.61 -0.01
C GLY A 248 7.85 -19.10 -0.13
N CYS A 249 7.29 -18.36 0.84
CA CYS A 249 7.05 -16.93 0.73
C CYS A 249 7.91 -16.08 1.70
N LYS A 250 7.81 -14.74 1.61
CA LYS A 250 8.58 -13.83 2.49
C LYS A 250 8.10 -13.99 3.94
N LEU A 251 9.04 -14.08 4.87
CA LEU A 251 8.77 -14.05 6.31
C LEU A 251 9.43 -12.84 6.95
N VAL A 252 8.61 -11.99 7.56
CA VAL A 252 9.04 -10.83 8.33
C VAL A 252 8.92 -11.18 9.81
N LYS A 253 10.05 -11.17 10.52
CA LYS A 253 10.12 -11.45 11.94
C LYS A 253 10.32 -10.14 12.70
N PHE A 254 9.49 -9.91 13.70
CA PHE A 254 9.61 -8.77 14.60
C PHE A 254 10.22 -9.25 15.91
N GLU A 255 11.53 -8.98 16.08
CA GLU A 255 12.25 -9.32 17.29
C GLU A 255 11.71 -8.48 18.47
N LEU A 256 11.55 -9.13 19.63
CA LEU A 256 10.99 -8.52 20.85
C LEU A 256 9.56 -7.97 20.70
N ALA A 257 8.79 -8.49 19.74
CA ALA A 257 7.40 -8.14 19.49
C ALA A 257 6.44 -9.27 19.90
N GLY A 258 5.24 -8.88 20.34
CA GLY A 258 4.20 -9.77 20.81
C GLY A 258 3.22 -10.18 19.71
N HIS A 259 1.98 -10.47 20.11
CA HIS A 259 0.89 -10.84 19.23
C HIS A 259 0.32 -9.64 18.45
N ASP A 260 0.11 -8.47 19.09
CA ASP A 260 -0.55 -7.29 18.48
C ASP A 260 0.43 -6.46 17.62
N LEU A 261 1.00 -7.11 16.60
CA LEU A 261 1.95 -6.51 15.66
C LEU A 261 1.37 -5.32 14.91
N ILE A 262 0.07 -5.34 14.62
CA ILE A 262 -0.60 -4.33 13.81
C ILE A 262 -0.60 -2.96 14.51
N SER A 263 -0.57 -2.96 15.84
CA SER A 263 -0.44 -1.76 16.67
C SER A 263 1.02 -1.53 17.10
N GLU A 264 1.72 -2.58 17.55
CA GLU A 264 3.08 -2.50 18.11
C GLU A 264 4.12 -2.05 17.06
N HIS A 265 3.97 -2.50 15.82
CA HIS A 265 4.88 -2.25 14.69
C HIS A 265 4.15 -1.69 13.48
N ALA A 266 3.16 -0.82 13.72
CA ALA A 266 2.27 -0.31 12.69
C ALA A 266 3.00 0.29 11.47
N GLN A 267 4.08 1.06 11.69
CA GLN A 267 4.82 1.71 10.60
C GLN A 267 5.53 0.68 9.71
N GLU A 268 6.18 -0.30 10.33
CA GLU A 268 6.87 -1.37 9.61
C GLU A 268 5.89 -2.29 8.88
N ILE A 269 4.75 -2.62 9.51
CA ILE A 269 3.66 -3.36 8.86
C ILE A 269 3.14 -2.58 7.64
N ASN A 270 2.88 -1.28 7.78
CA ASN A 270 2.38 -0.45 6.67
C ASN A 270 3.36 -0.41 5.49
N ARG A 271 4.67 -0.31 5.77
CA ARG A 271 5.71 -0.35 4.73
C ARG A 271 5.74 -1.69 3.99
N GLU A 272 5.68 -2.79 4.71
CA GLU A 272 5.66 -4.13 4.11
C GLU A 272 4.42 -4.38 3.25
N LEU A 273 3.26 -3.89 3.70
CA LEU A 273 2.01 -3.93 2.94
C LEU A 273 2.10 -3.07 1.67
N LEU A 274 2.70 -1.88 1.77
CA LEU A 274 2.92 -0.98 0.63
C LEU A 274 3.78 -1.64 -0.45
N GLU A 275 4.93 -2.19 -0.08
CA GLU A 275 5.83 -2.90 -1.01
C GLU A 275 5.12 -4.05 -1.74
N LEU A 276 4.27 -4.79 -1.03
CA LEU A 276 3.51 -5.89 -1.61
C LEU A 276 2.42 -5.40 -2.59
N CYS A 277 1.77 -4.27 -2.30
CA CYS A 277 0.78 -3.68 -3.19
C CYS A 277 1.44 -3.13 -4.47
N GLU A 278 2.52 -2.36 -4.33
CA GLU A 278 3.23 -1.73 -5.44
C GLU A 278 3.89 -2.75 -6.38
N SER A 279 4.50 -3.80 -5.84
CA SER A 279 5.11 -4.85 -6.65
C SER A 279 4.10 -5.61 -7.51
N ASN A 280 2.86 -5.77 -7.03
CA ASN A 280 1.76 -6.34 -7.81
C ASN A 280 1.24 -5.38 -8.87
N PHE A 281 1.09 -4.10 -8.52
CA PHE A 281 0.67 -3.08 -9.46
C PHE A 281 1.61 -2.99 -10.67
N ALA A 282 2.93 -2.96 -10.43
CA ALA A 282 3.94 -2.93 -11.48
C ALA A 282 3.89 -4.16 -12.40
N LYS A 283 3.71 -5.37 -11.84
CA LYS A 283 3.58 -6.61 -12.62
C LYS A 283 2.34 -6.59 -13.52
N ASN A 284 1.19 -6.20 -12.97
CA ASN A 284 -0.06 -6.17 -13.73
C ASN A 284 -0.01 -5.12 -14.85
N TYR A 285 0.58 -3.95 -14.61
CA TYR A 285 0.75 -2.92 -15.66
C TYR A 285 1.73 -3.33 -16.77
N SER A 286 2.81 -4.04 -16.43
CA SER A 286 3.79 -4.50 -17.43
C SER A 286 3.26 -5.57 -18.39
N SER A 287 2.21 -6.30 -18.01
CA SER A 287 1.63 -7.39 -18.81
C SER A 287 0.60 -6.94 -19.87
N HIS A 288 0.20 -5.66 -19.87
CA HIS A 288 -0.90 -5.13 -20.69
C HIS A 288 -0.48 -3.99 -21.63
N MET A 289 0.81 -3.84 -21.94
CA MET A 289 1.27 -2.74 -22.80
C MET A 289 1.26 -3.08 -24.30
N PRO A 290 0.66 -2.21 -25.16
CA PRO A 290 1.04 -2.15 -26.56
C PRO A 290 2.51 -1.69 -26.67
N MET A 291 3.25 -2.25 -27.64
CA MET A 291 4.69 -2.11 -27.96
C MET A 291 5.35 -0.71 -27.87
N LYS A 292 4.58 0.37 -27.64
CA LYS A 292 5.07 1.77 -27.65
C LYS A 292 5.82 2.18 -26.37
N TYR A 293 5.66 1.43 -25.27
CA TYR A 293 6.14 1.85 -23.94
C TYR A 293 7.24 0.96 -23.34
N GLU A 294 7.64 -0.10 -24.03
CA GLU A 294 8.71 -1.00 -23.59
C GLU A 294 10.07 -0.27 -23.43
N VAL A 295 10.26 0.83 -24.17
CA VAL A 295 11.45 1.69 -24.14
C VAL A 295 11.57 2.48 -22.83
N GLU A 296 10.47 2.98 -22.26
CA GLU A 296 10.51 3.78 -21.03
C GLU A 296 10.79 2.92 -19.79
N VAL A 297 10.23 1.70 -19.74
CA VAL A 297 10.44 0.76 -18.63
C VAL A 297 11.86 0.17 -18.66
N GLN A 298 12.43 -0.08 -19.84
CA GLN A 298 13.84 -0.49 -19.95
C GLN A 298 14.79 0.62 -19.50
N THR A 299 14.45 1.89 -19.79
CA THR A 299 15.22 3.05 -19.33
C THR A 299 15.21 3.18 -17.80
N LEU A 300 14.06 2.97 -17.16
CA LEU A 300 13.92 2.95 -15.69
C LEU A 300 14.69 1.81 -15.02
N LYS A 301 14.66 0.60 -15.62
CA LYS A 301 15.44 -0.55 -15.13
C LYS A 301 16.95 -0.31 -15.22
N LEU A 302 17.43 0.30 -16.31
CA LEU A 302 18.85 0.65 -16.48
C LEU A 302 19.33 1.70 -15.48
N CYS A 303 18.51 2.72 -15.19
CA CYS A 303 18.83 3.76 -14.20
C CYS A 303 18.97 3.18 -12.78
N CYS A 304 18.06 2.27 -12.38
CA CYS A 304 18.12 1.60 -11.08
C CYS A 304 19.30 0.62 -10.95
N GLN A 305 19.66 -0.10 -12.02
CA GLN A 305 20.78 -1.05 -12.00
C GLN A 305 22.15 -0.36 -11.94
N HIS A 306 22.30 0.84 -12.51
CA HIS A 306 23.61 1.51 -12.64
C HIS A 306 23.82 2.67 -11.66
N ARG A 307 22.94 2.84 -10.66
CA ARG A 307 22.92 4.00 -9.72
C ARG A 307 23.04 5.34 -10.46
N ILE A 308 22.45 5.43 -11.65
CA ILE A 308 22.40 6.69 -12.38
C ILE A 308 21.28 7.50 -11.73
N HIS A 309 21.64 8.59 -11.05
CA HIS A 309 20.67 9.51 -10.47
C HIS A 309 19.73 10.01 -11.58
N CYS A 310 18.48 9.54 -11.57
CA CYS A 310 17.41 10.14 -12.34
C CYS A 310 17.23 11.59 -11.86
N PHE A 311 17.76 12.54 -12.63
CA PHE A 311 17.61 13.99 -12.43
C PHE A 311 16.19 14.49 -12.77
N THR A 312 15.17 13.66 -12.58
CA THR A 312 13.77 13.97 -12.91
C THR A 312 12.93 14.36 -11.70
N TYR A 313 13.44 14.25 -10.47
CA TYR A 313 12.69 14.58 -9.24
C TYR A 313 13.28 15.70 -8.36
N SER A 314 14.31 16.43 -8.81
CA SER A 314 14.86 17.57 -8.03
C SER A 314 14.40 18.97 -8.49
N CYS A 315 13.74 19.12 -9.65
CA CYS A 315 13.37 20.45 -10.15
C CYS A 315 12.02 21.00 -9.65
N ILE A 316 11.20 20.19 -8.97
CA ILE A 316 10.01 20.70 -8.24
C ILE A 316 10.45 21.39 -6.94
N GLY A 317 11.55 20.93 -6.34
CA GLY A 317 12.21 21.61 -5.22
C GLY A 317 12.95 22.88 -5.65
N PHE A 318 13.62 22.86 -6.80
CA PHE A 318 14.35 24.01 -7.31
C PHE A 318 13.42 25.16 -7.76
N SER A 319 12.27 24.84 -8.39
CA SER A 319 11.28 25.85 -8.79
C SER A 319 10.52 26.44 -7.61
N LYS A 320 10.18 25.65 -6.58
CA LYS A 320 9.60 26.17 -5.32
C LYS A 320 10.61 26.95 -4.48
N GLY A 321 11.86 26.52 -4.41
CA GLY A 321 12.93 27.23 -3.70
C GLY A 321 13.27 28.58 -4.36
N LEU A 322 13.30 28.63 -5.69
CA LEU A 322 13.52 29.87 -6.43
C LEU A 322 12.31 30.83 -6.31
N LEU A 323 11.08 30.31 -6.31
CA LEU A 323 9.86 31.11 -6.12
C LEU A 323 9.77 31.66 -4.69
N ILE A 324 10.10 30.86 -3.67
CA ILE A 324 10.16 31.31 -2.27
C ILE A 324 11.31 32.31 -2.08
N GLY A 325 12.47 32.07 -2.70
CA GLY A 325 13.60 33.01 -2.72
C GLY A 325 13.25 34.34 -3.38
N LEU A 326 12.51 34.32 -4.50
CA LEU A 326 12.02 35.52 -5.17
C LEU A 326 10.94 36.24 -4.35
N ILE A 327 10.02 35.53 -3.70
CA ILE A 327 9.00 36.13 -2.82
C ILE A 327 9.65 36.78 -1.59
N LEU A 328 10.67 36.15 -0.99
CA LEU A 328 11.43 36.73 0.11
C LEU A 328 12.29 37.92 -0.34
N TYR A 329 12.90 37.84 -1.54
CA TYR A 329 13.66 38.94 -2.14
C TYR A 329 12.78 40.16 -2.46
N PHE A 330 11.58 39.96 -3.03
CA PHE A 330 10.60 41.03 -3.28
C PHE A 330 9.92 41.55 -2.01
N GLY A 331 9.75 40.70 -0.98
CA GLY A 331 9.27 41.10 0.35
C GLY A 331 10.29 41.97 1.12
N LEU A 332 11.59 41.74 0.93
CA LEU A 332 12.67 42.54 1.52
C LEU A 332 12.91 43.88 0.79
N ILE A 333 12.48 44.01 -0.48
CA ILE A 333 12.66 45.22 -1.31
C ILE A 333 11.54 46.26 -1.10
N GLN A 334 10.54 46.00 -0.25
CA GLN A 334 9.50 46.98 0.09
C GLN A 334 10.01 48.27 0.79
N ASN A 335 11.31 48.41 1.04
CA ASN A 335 11.94 49.63 1.54
C ASN A 335 12.74 50.44 0.52
N LEU A 336 12.63 50.17 -0.79
CA LEU A 336 13.28 50.97 -1.82
C LEU A 336 12.26 51.53 -2.83
N THR A 337 12.17 52.85 -2.88
CA THR A 337 11.39 53.61 -3.86
C THR A 337 12.00 53.47 -5.25
N VAL A 338 11.41 52.61 -6.09
CA VAL A 338 11.78 52.45 -7.50
C VAL A 338 10.50 52.43 -8.35
N SER A 339 10.50 53.16 -9.47
CA SER A 339 9.31 53.49 -10.25
C SER A 339 8.63 52.28 -10.91
N GLU A 340 7.30 52.29 -10.93
CA GLU A 340 6.42 51.19 -11.39
C GLU A 340 6.67 50.72 -12.83
N GLN A 341 7.28 51.54 -13.70
CA GLN A 341 7.57 51.17 -15.09
C GLN A 341 8.73 50.16 -15.24
N MET A 342 9.65 50.07 -14.27
CA MET A 342 10.80 49.16 -14.37
C MET A 342 10.42 47.70 -14.08
N ASN A 343 9.43 47.48 -13.20
CA ASN A 343 8.97 46.14 -12.80
C ASN A 343 8.24 45.39 -13.93
N ALA A 344 7.42 46.08 -14.74
CA ALA A 344 6.66 45.42 -15.80
C ALA A 344 7.55 44.91 -16.95
N LYS A 345 8.59 45.66 -17.31
CA LYS A 345 9.55 45.23 -18.34
C LYS A 345 10.43 44.07 -17.87
N LEU A 346 10.88 44.09 -16.62
CA LEU A 346 11.72 43.02 -16.05
C LEU A 346 10.92 41.72 -15.86
N PHE A 347 9.67 41.82 -15.43
CA PHE A 347 8.75 40.68 -15.30
C PHE A 347 8.45 40.03 -16.65
N THR A 348 8.17 40.84 -17.68
CA THR A 348 7.91 40.34 -19.04
C THR A 348 9.13 39.63 -19.63
N HIS A 349 10.34 40.17 -19.42
CA HIS A 349 11.58 39.50 -19.87
C HIS A 349 11.85 38.19 -19.11
N CYS A 350 11.58 38.13 -17.80
CA CYS A 350 11.73 36.89 -17.04
C CYS A 350 10.75 35.80 -17.50
N VAL A 351 9.49 36.16 -17.77
CA VAL A 351 8.49 35.22 -18.28
C VAL A 351 8.85 34.72 -19.68
N MET A 352 9.32 35.61 -20.57
CA MET A 352 9.79 35.20 -21.91
C MET A 352 11.05 34.33 -21.86
N PHE A 353 11.97 34.59 -20.92
CA PHE A 353 13.19 33.80 -20.74
C PHE A 353 12.89 32.39 -20.21
N ILE A 354 11.96 32.27 -19.26
CA ILE A 354 11.46 30.98 -18.74
C ILE A 354 10.72 30.21 -19.85
N GLY A 355 9.93 30.91 -20.68
CA GLY A 355 9.28 30.34 -21.86
C GLY A 355 10.29 29.77 -22.86
N CYS A 356 11.33 30.53 -23.20
CA CYS A 356 12.39 30.09 -24.12
C CYS A 356 13.18 28.89 -23.59
N LEU A 357 13.51 28.85 -22.29
CA LEU A 357 14.21 27.73 -21.67
C LEU A 357 13.36 26.45 -21.67
N SER A 358 12.05 26.57 -21.46
CA SER A 358 11.13 25.44 -21.51
C SER A 358 10.96 24.87 -22.92
N GLY A 359 11.00 25.73 -23.94
CA GLY A 359 11.00 25.33 -25.36
C GLY A 359 12.31 24.66 -25.79
N LEU A 360 13.45 25.23 -25.37
CA LEU A 360 14.77 24.67 -25.65
C LEU A 360 14.95 23.27 -25.04
N HIS A 361 14.44 23.06 -23.82
CA HIS A 361 14.46 21.76 -23.13
C HIS A 361 13.67 20.67 -23.87
N ARG A 362 12.49 21.00 -24.42
CA ARG A 362 11.68 20.04 -25.21
C ARG A 362 12.39 19.67 -26.51
N THR A 363 12.94 20.66 -27.20
CA THR A 363 13.68 20.46 -28.46
C THR A 363 14.93 19.61 -28.26
N VAL A 364 15.72 19.88 -27.22
CA VAL A 364 16.93 19.10 -26.90
C VAL A 364 16.58 17.67 -26.47
N SER A 365 15.52 17.48 -25.67
CA SER A 365 15.05 16.13 -25.29
C SER A 365 14.57 15.32 -26.50
N CYS A 366 13.84 15.93 -27.43
CA CYS A 366 13.41 15.26 -28.65
C CYS A 366 14.57 14.88 -29.56
N ILE A 367 15.56 15.78 -29.74
CA ILE A 367 16.76 15.49 -30.54
C ILE A 367 17.59 14.37 -29.90
N PHE A 368 17.76 14.39 -28.58
CA PHE A 368 18.52 13.38 -27.86
C PHE A 368 17.85 11.99 -27.94
N ASN A 369 16.52 11.93 -27.77
CA ASN A 369 15.75 10.69 -27.91
C ASN A 369 15.77 10.15 -29.35
N ALA A 370 15.70 11.02 -30.36
CA ALA A 370 15.83 10.62 -31.76
C ALA A 370 17.24 10.06 -32.08
N PHE A 371 18.29 10.63 -31.48
CA PHE A 371 19.66 10.15 -31.65
C PHE A 371 19.89 8.78 -30.99
N GLN A 372 19.32 8.56 -29.81
CA GLN A 372 19.37 7.28 -29.10
C GLN A 372 18.58 6.18 -29.82
N ALA A 373 17.39 6.52 -30.35
CA ALA A 373 16.59 5.60 -31.15
C ALA A 373 17.32 5.17 -32.44
N ARG A 374 18.04 6.10 -33.10
CA ARG A 374 18.83 5.80 -34.31
C ARG A 374 20.05 4.93 -34.01
N ARG A 375 20.74 5.16 -32.89
CA ARG A 375 21.86 4.31 -32.43
C ARG A 375 21.39 2.91 -32.06
N PHE A 376 20.22 2.77 -31.45
CA PHE A 376 19.61 1.49 -31.15
C PHE A 376 19.26 0.71 -32.43
N ALA A 377 18.62 1.36 -33.42
CA ALA A 377 18.29 0.74 -34.70
C ALA A 377 19.53 0.26 -35.48
N GLN A 378 20.62 1.04 -35.47
CA GLN A 378 21.90 0.64 -36.09
C GLN A 378 22.58 -0.54 -35.37
N ARG A 379 22.51 -0.60 -34.04
CA ARG A 379 23.11 -1.70 -33.25
C ARG A 379 22.40 -3.03 -33.42
N HIS A 380 21.11 -3.00 -33.73
CA HIS A 380 20.25 -4.18 -33.81
C HIS A 380 19.77 -4.51 -35.24
N GLN A 381 20.41 -3.93 -36.27
CA GLN A 381 20.10 -4.13 -37.70
C GLN A 381 18.60 -3.99 -38.05
N VAL A 382 17.91 -3.07 -37.36
CA VAL A 382 16.49 -2.80 -37.64
C VAL A 382 16.40 -1.80 -38.80
N PHE A 383 15.97 -2.27 -39.98
CA PHE A 383 15.79 -1.43 -41.16
C PHE A 383 14.53 -0.55 -41.00
N LEU A 384 14.72 0.74 -40.68
CA LEU A 384 13.63 1.71 -40.65
C LEU A 384 13.27 2.10 -42.09
N GLY A 385 12.16 1.58 -42.61
CA GLY A 385 11.69 1.90 -43.96
C GLY A 385 11.30 3.38 -44.13
N PRO A 386 11.17 3.89 -45.37
CA PRO A 386 10.96 5.31 -45.68
C PRO A 386 9.76 5.95 -44.96
N ALA A 387 8.74 5.17 -44.60
CA ALA A 387 7.56 5.60 -43.85
C ALA A 387 7.86 6.02 -42.40
N ALA A 388 8.91 5.50 -41.77
CA ALA A 388 9.29 5.88 -40.41
C ALA A 388 9.86 7.32 -40.36
N SER A 389 10.52 7.77 -41.43
CA SER A 389 11.08 9.12 -41.51
C SER A 389 10.00 10.19 -41.66
N SER A 390 8.87 9.89 -42.32
CA SER A 390 7.76 10.84 -42.45
C SER A 390 6.93 10.94 -41.17
N HIS A 391 6.78 9.85 -40.41
CA HIS A 391 6.11 9.87 -39.12
C HIS A 391 6.87 10.66 -38.05
N ILE A 392 8.20 10.53 -37.99
CA ILE A 392 9.03 11.33 -37.08
C ILE A 392 8.97 12.81 -37.45
N LYS A 393 9.00 13.13 -38.76
CA LYS A 393 8.89 14.51 -39.27
C LYS A 393 7.53 15.13 -38.93
N ASN A 394 6.44 14.37 -39.08
CA ASN A 394 5.09 14.83 -38.76
C ASN A 394 4.84 14.93 -37.25
N ALA A 395 5.46 14.06 -36.43
CA ALA A 395 5.39 14.17 -34.97
C ALA A 395 6.08 15.45 -34.46
N LEU A 396 7.23 15.80 -35.04
CA LEU A 396 7.94 17.05 -34.72
C LEU A 396 7.17 18.30 -35.17
N LEU A 397 6.49 18.26 -36.33
CA LEU A 397 5.65 19.34 -36.81
C LEU A 397 4.38 19.53 -35.95
N ASN A 398 3.72 18.44 -35.57
CA ASN A 398 2.46 18.48 -34.80
C ASN A 398 2.67 18.87 -33.33
N GLU A 399 3.78 18.49 -32.69
CA GLU A 399 4.03 18.83 -31.28
C GLU A 399 4.73 20.18 -31.08
N CYS A 400 5.48 20.68 -32.08
CA CYS A 400 6.28 21.91 -31.93
C CYS A 400 5.86 23.07 -32.86
N GLY A 401 4.96 22.86 -33.82
CA GLY A 401 4.32 23.92 -34.60
C GLY A 401 5.24 24.82 -35.44
N LEU A 402 6.47 24.39 -35.75
CA LEU A 402 7.46 25.20 -36.47
C LEU A 402 8.08 24.42 -37.64
N GLU A 403 8.18 25.07 -38.80
CA GLU A 403 8.89 24.53 -39.95
C GLU A 403 10.42 24.52 -39.69
N PHE A 404 11.09 23.49 -40.20
CA PHE A 404 12.53 23.27 -40.01
C PHE A 404 13.45 24.48 -40.30
N PRO A 405 13.17 25.40 -41.25
CA PRO A 405 14.01 26.58 -41.48
C PRO A 405 14.01 27.57 -40.31
N THR A 406 12.95 27.62 -39.50
CA THR A 406 12.76 28.58 -38.39
C THR A 406 13.57 28.18 -37.15
N LEU A 407 13.80 26.88 -36.95
CA LEU A 407 14.62 26.33 -35.85
C LEU A 407 16.09 26.75 -35.94
N SER A 408 16.64 26.81 -37.16
CA SER A 408 18.00 27.29 -37.42
C SER A 408 18.17 28.76 -37.06
N ILE A 409 17.17 29.60 -37.38
CA ILE A 409 17.20 31.04 -37.10
C ILE A 409 17.09 31.30 -35.59
N ILE A 410 16.19 30.61 -34.89
CA ILE A 410 15.99 30.77 -33.43
C ILE A 410 17.20 30.28 -32.64
N CYS A 411 17.84 29.19 -33.04
CA CYS A 411 19.06 28.72 -32.40
C CYS A 411 20.23 29.70 -32.64
N PHE A 412 20.32 30.28 -33.83
CA PHE A 412 21.37 31.25 -34.16
C PHE A 412 21.19 32.58 -33.43
N THR A 413 19.96 33.10 -33.32
CA THR A 413 19.67 34.33 -32.55
C THR A 413 19.85 34.13 -31.05
N SER A 414 19.49 32.96 -30.52
CA SER A 414 19.68 32.62 -29.10
C SER A 414 21.15 32.47 -28.74
N PHE A 415 21.96 31.89 -29.64
CA PHE A 415 23.41 31.77 -29.48
C PHE A 415 24.11 33.14 -29.53
N LEU A 416 23.71 34.02 -30.45
CA LEU A 416 24.20 35.40 -30.53
C LEU A 416 23.79 36.23 -29.30
N SER A 417 22.60 36.01 -28.74
CA SER A 417 22.12 36.66 -27.52
C SER A 417 22.96 36.24 -26.29
N LEU A 418 23.32 34.95 -26.19
CA LEU A 418 24.20 34.44 -25.14
C LEU A 418 25.64 34.99 -25.26
N LEU A 419 26.14 35.11 -26.49
CA LEU A 419 27.45 35.71 -26.78
C LEU A 419 27.49 37.22 -26.49
N TRP A 420 26.37 37.93 -26.69
CA TRP A 420 26.25 39.34 -26.34
C TRP A 420 26.19 39.53 -24.82
N TRP A 421 25.49 38.64 -24.12
CA TRP A 421 25.37 38.67 -22.65
C TRP A 421 26.70 38.36 -21.95
N THR A 422 27.51 37.46 -22.50
CA THR A 422 28.83 37.10 -21.95
C THR A 422 29.91 38.16 -22.19
N LYS A 423 29.73 39.08 -23.15
CA LYS A 423 30.62 40.24 -23.38
C LYS A 423 30.26 41.51 -22.59
N LEU A 424 29.06 41.57 -22.01
CA LEU A 424 28.62 42.69 -21.17
C LEU A 424 28.94 42.48 -19.67
N TYR A 425 29.37 41.27 -19.29
CA TYR A 425 29.69 40.86 -17.91
C TYR A 425 31.07 40.21 -17.77
N ALA A 426 31.99 40.53 -18.68
CA ALA A 426 33.44 40.38 -18.55
C ALA A 426 34.07 41.73 -18.87
#